data_AF-A0A7W7RIT3-F1
#
_entry.id   AF-A0A7W7RIT3-F1
#
_cell.length_a   1.000
_cell.length_b   1.000
_cell.length_c   1.000
_cell.angle_alpha   90.00
_cell.angle_beta   90.00
_cell.angle_gamma   90.00
#
_symmetry.space_group_name_H-M   'P 1'
#
loop_
_entity.id
_entity.type
_entity.pdbx_description
1 polymer ?
#
loop_
_entity_poly.entity_id
_entity_poly.type
_entity_poly.pdbx_seq_one_letter_code
_entity_poly.pdbx_strand_id
1 'polypeptide(L)'
;MAAHVGGGPELEDIWRHGPAAGHPRGYALVAAAVDLARTGLSAPLSRGRIEEAAELYLPPPPPAAEAAEAAWEGATWVRHEVASLLVPADHGQERWRALDYLMREEPVPAAVLWRAALDWAGDEDRFAIGVTSYTDGDHAVAETAWRRAAENGVTEAMYNLGVLLQEDGRTGEAEQWWRRAPILPGFTFNEGRHTHRTWLAEDGVPEVARAARLGHRMRGMGEVYEHVTPAMRSRCAPSWKTAGAAACRR
;
A
#
# COMPACT_ATOMS: atom_id res chain seq x y z
N MET A 1 -40.12 19.67 -1.32
CA MET A 1 -39.02 18.77 -1.72
C MET A 1 -37.76 19.21 -1.02
N ALA A 2 -37.33 18.49 0.00
CA ALA A 2 -36.00 18.58 0.58
C ALA A 2 -35.60 17.15 0.94
N ALA A 3 -34.66 16.58 0.18
CA ALA A 3 -34.10 15.27 0.45
C ALA A 3 -33.15 15.39 1.65
N HIS A 4 -33.48 14.72 2.75
CA HIS A 4 -32.62 14.63 3.92
C HIS A 4 -31.61 13.51 3.66
N VAL A 5 -30.40 13.87 3.23
CA VAL A 5 -29.22 13.00 3.31
C VAL A 5 -28.80 13.00 4.78
N GLY A 6 -29.27 12.02 5.57
CA GLY A 6 -29.06 12.05 7.01
C GLY A 6 -29.36 10.72 7.68
N GLY A 7 -28.58 9.68 7.35
CA GLY A 7 -28.55 8.41 8.10
C GLY A 7 -27.22 8.12 8.79
N GLY A 8 -26.14 8.80 8.41
CA GLY A 8 -24.78 8.57 8.94
C GLY A 8 -24.64 8.80 10.45
N PRO A 9 -25.07 9.95 11.00
CA PRO A 9 -24.91 10.27 12.43
C PRO A 9 -25.68 9.35 13.39
N GLU A 10 -26.83 8.82 12.97
CA GLU A 10 -27.66 7.91 13.79
C GLU A 10 -27.15 6.47 13.76
N LEU A 11 -26.64 6.00 12.61
CA LEU A 11 -25.91 4.73 12.51
C LEU A 11 -24.65 4.76 13.37
N GLU A 12 -23.96 5.90 13.39
CA GLU A 12 -22.80 6.15 14.25
C GLU A 12 -23.19 6.16 15.74
N ASP A 13 -24.35 6.69 16.11
CA ASP A 13 -24.83 6.70 17.50
C ASP A 13 -25.18 5.28 18.00
N ILE A 14 -25.80 4.46 17.15
CA ILE A 14 -26.09 3.05 17.45
C ILE A 14 -24.79 2.24 17.57
N TRP A 15 -23.80 2.53 16.72
CA TRP A 15 -22.45 1.99 16.82
C TRP A 15 -21.76 2.42 18.13
N ARG A 16 -21.84 3.69 18.50
CA ARG A 16 -21.20 4.29 19.68
C ARG A 16 -21.71 3.70 21.00
N HIS A 17 -22.95 3.18 21.04
CA HIS A 17 -23.56 2.55 22.20
C HIS A 17 -23.62 1.00 22.12
N GLY A 18 -23.09 0.40 21.04
CA GLY A 18 -23.37 -0.97 20.59
C GLY A 18 -23.24 -2.11 21.62
N PRO A 19 -22.18 -2.19 22.46
CA PRO A 19 -22.08 -3.23 23.48
C PRO A 19 -23.13 -3.08 24.59
N ALA A 20 -23.52 -1.84 24.91
CA ALA A 20 -24.49 -1.52 25.97
C ALA A 20 -25.94 -1.53 25.49
N ALA A 21 -26.17 -1.53 24.18
CA ALA A 21 -27.49 -1.55 23.54
C ALA A 21 -28.11 -2.97 23.44
N GLY A 22 -27.45 -4.00 23.97
CA GLY A 22 -27.99 -5.37 24.02
C GLY A 22 -27.60 -6.29 22.84
N HIS A 23 -26.75 -5.81 21.92
CA HIS A 23 -26.31 -6.57 20.72
C HIS A 23 -24.77 -6.67 20.61
N PRO A 24 -24.11 -7.29 21.61
CA PRO A 24 -22.65 -7.32 21.68
C PRO A 24 -21.99 -8.10 20.55
N ARG A 25 -22.64 -9.15 19.99
CA ARG A 25 -22.08 -9.89 18.85
C ARG A 25 -22.25 -9.13 17.55
N GLY A 26 -23.41 -8.52 17.33
CA GLY A 26 -23.63 -7.65 16.17
C GLY A 26 -22.62 -6.50 16.10
N TYR A 27 -22.35 -5.86 17.25
CA TYR A 27 -21.29 -4.85 17.37
C TYR A 27 -19.91 -5.44 17.02
N ALA A 28 -19.54 -6.58 17.61
CA ALA A 28 -18.23 -7.20 17.39
C ALA A 28 -17.97 -7.55 15.91
N LEU A 29 -18.99 -8.02 15.18
CA LEU A 29 -18.90 -8.29 13.74
C LEU A 29 -18.55 -7.03 12.94
N VAL A 30 -19.27 -5.93 13.22
CA VAL A 30 -19.04 -4.64 12.54
C VAL A 30 -17.68 -4.07 12.91
N ALA A 31 -17.32 -4.13 14.20
CA ALA A 31 -16.03 -3.68 14.72
C ALA A 31 -14.85 -4.34 14.00
N ALA A 32 -14.88 -5.66 13.97
CA ALA A 32 -13.85 -6.46 13.33
C ALA A 32 -13.75 -6.15 11.83
N ALA A 33 -14.87 -6.03 11.13
CA ALA A 33 -14.87 -5.70 9.71
C ALA A 33 -14.32 -4.29 9.43
N VAL A 34 -14.67 -3.29 10.24
CA VAL A 34 -14.15 -1.91 10.13
C VAL A 34 -12.65 -1.91 10.39
N ASP A 35 -12.19 -2.52 11.48
CA ASP A 35 -10.78 -2.49 11.85
C ASP A 35 -9.92 -3.32 10.89
N LEU A 36 -10.43 -4.43 10.35
CA LEU A 36 -9.77 -5.13 9.24
C LEU A 36 -9.67 -4.26 7.99
N ALA A 37 -10.74 -3.53 7.62
CA ALA A 37 -10.65 -2.61 6.49
C ALA A 37 -9.62 -1.49 6.76
N ARG A 38 -9.54 -0.98 8.00
CA ARG A 38 -8.55 0.05 8.41
C ARG A 38 -7.12 -0.46 8.35
N THR A 39 -6.90 -1.77 8.44
CA THR A 39 -5.58 -2.34 8.14
C THR A 39 -5.18 -2.16 6.68
N GLY A 40 -6.07 -1.74 5.77
CA GLY A 40 -5.79 -1.65 4.33
C GLY A 40 -6.23 -2.90 3.56
N LEU A 41 -6.87 -3.87 4.23
CA LEU A 41 -7.48 -5.02 3.58
C LEU A 41 -8.76 -4.59 2.84
N SER A 42 -8.71 -4.56 1.51
CA SER A 42 -9.81 -4.12 0.63
C SER A 42 -10.66 -5.29 0.11
N ALA A 43 -10.09 -6.49 0.12
CA ALA A 43 -10.77 -7.71 -0.26
C ALA A 43 -12.01 -7.94 0.63
N PRO A 44 -13.21 -8.19 0.05
CA PRO A 44 -14.37 -8.60 0.82
C PRO A 44 -14.08 -9.81 1.70
N LEU A 45 -14.71 -9.92 2.86
CA LEU A 45 -14.50 -11.02 3.80
C LEU A 45 -15.66 -12.01 3.76
N SER A 46 -15.38 -13.28 3.99
CA SER A 46 -16.45 -14.25 4.23
C SER A 46 -17.03 -14.07 5.64
N ARG A 47 -18.26 -14.54 5.83
CA ARG A 47 -18.94 -14.58 7.13
C ARG A 47 -18.03 -15.14 8.24
N GLY A 48 -17.40 -16.29 7.99
CA GLY A 48 -16.51 -16.95 8.95
C GLY A 48 -15.26 -16.15 9.33
N ARG A 49 -14.66 -15.39 8.40
CA ARG A 49 -13.49 -14.53 8.71
C ARG A 49 -13.89 -13.35 9.60
N ILE A 50 -15.06 -12.76 9.37
CA ILE A 50 -15.59 -11.69 10.21
C ILE A 50 -15.92 -12.23 11.60
N GLU A 51 -16.56 -13.40 11.69
CA GLU A 51 -16.84 -14.06 12.97
C GLU A 51 -15.56 -14.40 13.74
N GLU A 52 -14.54 -14.92 13.07
CA GLU A 52 -13.23 -15.22 13.68
C GLU A 52 -12.58 -13.97 14.29
N ALA A 53 -12.57 -12.85 13.55
CA ALA A 53 -12.01 -11.59 14.04
C ALA A 53 -12.88 -10.92 15.12
N ALA A 54 -14.20 -11.11 15.07
CA ALA A 54 -15.15 -10.55 16.04
C ALA A 54 -14.96 -11.08 17.46
N GLU A 55 -14.44 -12.30 17.63
CA GLU A 55 -14.14 -12.86 18.95
C GLU A 55 -13.15 -11.97 19.75
N LEU A 56 -12.31 -11.17 19.09
CA LEU A 56 -11.40 -10.21 19.74
C LEU A 56 -12.13 -9.02 20.39
N TYR A 57 -13.35 -8.73 19.96
CA TYR A 57 -14.14 -7.57 20.39
C TYR A 57 -15.20 -7.91 21.44
N LEU A 58 -15.38 -9.19 21.77
CA LEU A 58 -16.35 -9.63 22.76
C LEU A 58 -15.80 -9.42 24.19
N PRO A 59 -16.59 -8.85 25.11
CA PRO A 59 -16.18 -8.71 26.51
C PRO A 59 -16.10 -10.09 27.18
N PRO A 60 -15.08 -10.37 28.02
CA PRO A 60 -15.02 -11.60 28.81
C PRO A 60 -15.88 -11.48 30.09
N PRO A 61 -16.70 -12.49 30.45
CA PRO A 61 -17.03 -13.69 29.68
C PRO A 61 -17.96 -13.35 28.50
N PRO A 62 -17.84 -14.04 27.35
CA PRO A 62 -18.62 -13.74 26.16
C PRO A 62 -20.12 -13.81 26.50
N PRO A 63 -20.91 -12.79 26.16
CA PRO A 63 -22.31 -12.70 26.56
C PRO A 63 -23.11 -13.87 26.00
N ALA A 64 -23.81 -14.58 26.90
CA ALA A 64 -24.72 -15.66 26.53
C ALA A 64 -26.11 -15.07 26.22
N ALA A 65 -26.44 -14.83 24.95
CA ALA A 65 -27.84 -14.72 24.50
C ALA A 65 -28.01 -14.48 22.98
N GLU A 66 -27.07 -13.83 22.30
CA GLU A 66 -27.29 -13.48 20.89
C GLU A 66 -26.93 -14.66 19.98
N ALA A 67 -27.93 -15.25 19.33
CA ALA A 67 -27.71 -16.25 18.29
C ALA A 67 -26.94 -15.62 17.13
N ALA A 68 -26.03 -16.37 16.50
CA ALA A 68 -25.21 -15.84 15.39
C ALA A 68 -26.08 -15.21 14.28
N GLU A 69 -27.20 -15.83 13.93
CA GLU A 69 -28.13 -15.28 12.93
C GLU A 69 -28.73 -13.93 13.34
N ALA A 70 -29.09 -13.72 14.61
CA ALA A 70 -29.65 -12.45 15.07
C ALA A 70 -28.61 -11.33 15.03
N ALA A 71 -27.35 -11.64 15.33
CA ALA A 71 -26.23 -10.70 15.20
C ALA A 71 -26.01 -10.29 13.73
N TRP A 72 -26.03 -11.26 12.82
CA TRP A 72 -25.90 -11.02 11.38
C TRP A 72 -27.10 -10.26 10.81
N GLU A 73 -28.32 -10.63 11.20
CA GLU A 73 -29.53 -9.90 10.83
C GLU A 73 -29.41 -8.43 11.26
N GLY A 74 -29.02 -8.15 12.51
CA GLY A 74 -28.81 -6.79 12.99
C GLY A 74 -27.72 -6.00 12.25
N ALA A 75 -26.62 -6.66 11.86
CA ALA A 75 -25.49 -6.03 11.14
C ALA A 75 -25.79 -5.78 9.65
N THR A 76 -26.63 -6.61 9.04
CA THR A 76 -26.96 -6.60 7.61
C THR A 76 -28.32 -6.00 7.30
N TRP A 77 -29.14 -5.70 8.33
CA TRP A 77 -30.41 -5.01 8.19
C TRP A 77 -30.21 -3.66 7.51
N VAL A 78 -30.85 -3.45 6.36
CA VAL A 78 -30.87 -2.17 5.64
C VAL A 78 -31.72 -1.16 6.41
N ARG A 79 -31.09 -0.15 7.00
CA ARG A 79 -31.79 0.87 7.77
C ARG A 79 -32.19 2.03 6.86
N HIS A 80 -33.45 2.46 6.98
CA HIS A 80 -34.02 3.60 6.26
C HIS A 80 -33.79 3.57 4.74
N GLU A 81 -33.83 2.39 4.11
CA GLU A 81 -33.68 2.18 2.65
C GLU A 81 -32.32 2.57 2.05
N VAL A 82 -31.33 2.97 2.87
CA VAL A 82 -30.05 3.48 2.35
C VAL A 82 -28.93 2.45 2.43
N ALA A 83 -28.62 1.91 3.61
CA ALA A 83 -27.52 0.96 3.78
C ALA A 83 -27.61 0.16 5.08
N SER A 84 -26.90 -0.97 5.11
CA SER A 84 -26.57 -1.75 6.31
C SER A 84 -25.14 -1.43 6.78
N LEU A 85 -24.78 -1.88 8.00
CA LEU A 85 -23.42 -1.68 8.53
C LEU A 85 -22.42 -2.65 7.87
N LEU A 86 -22.87 -3.88 7.60
CA LEU A 86 -22.19 -4.83 6.73
C LEU A 86 -22.94 -4.94 5.40
N VAL A 87 -22.26 -4.60 4.31
CA VAL A 87 -22.82 -4.54 2.97
C VAL A 87 -22.34 -5.76 2.17
N PRO A 88 -23.23 -6.48 1.47
CA PRO A 88 -22.82 -7.59 0.63
C PRO A 88 -21.99 -7.08 -0.56
N ALA A 89 -20.84 -7.70 -0.80
CA ALA A 89 -19.94 -7.38 -1.90
C ALA A 89 -20.27 -8.18 -3.19
N ASP A 90 -21.20 -9.12 -3.10
CA ASP A 90 -21.63 -10.00 -4.18
C ASP A 90 -23.15 -10.29 -4.10
N HIS A 91 -23.75 -10.68 -5.22
CA HIS A 91 -25.18 -11.00 -5.28
C HIS A 91 -25.57 -12.23 -4.47
N GLY A 92 -24.63 -13.15 -4.21
CA GLY A 92 -24.83 -14.34 -3.39
C GLY A 92 -24.80 -14.07 -1.89
N GLN A 93 -24.40 -12.85 -1.48
CA GLN A 93 -24.22 -12.46 -0.08
C GLN A 93 -23.25 -13.38 0.68
N GLU A 94 -22.25 -13.91 -0.02
CA GLU A 94 -21.20 -14.75 0.55
C GLU A 94 -20.03 -13.93 1.09
N ARG A 95 -19.91 -12.69 0.59
CA ARG A 95 -18.81 -11.78 0.87
C ARG A 95 -19.34 -10.45 1.36
N TRP A 96 -18.68 -9.89 2.36
CA TRP A 96 -19.15 -8.73 3.11
C TRP A 96 -18.03 -7.72 3.29
N ARG A 97 -18.40 -6.44 3.34
CA ARG A 97 -17.52 -5.33 3.69
C ARG A 97 -18.22 -4.44 4.73
N ALA A 98 -17.43 -3.77 5.56
CA ALA A 98 -17.95 -2.68 6.37
C ALA A 98 -18.38 -1.51 5.46
N LEU A 99 -19.41 -0.78 5.88
CA LEU A 99 -19.83 0.44 5.19
C LEU A 99 -18.71 1.49 5.25
N ASP A 100 -18.28 2.00 4.09
CA ASP A 100 -17.14 2.92 3.95
C ASP A 100 -17.24 4.16 4.87
N TYR A 101 -18.44 4.64 5.18
CA TYR A 101 -18.65 5.80 6.06
C TYR A 101 -18.25 5.54 7.52
N LEU A 102 -18.08 4.29 7.95
CA LEU A 102 -17.61 3.91 9.29
C LEU A 102 -16.09 4.04 9.44
N MET A 103 -15.37 4.22 8.33
CA MET A 103 -13.91 4.24 8.27
C MET A 103 -13.36 5.57 8.79
N ARG A 104 -13.16 5.67 10.10
CA ARG A 104 -12.42 6.78 10.73
C ARG A 104 -10.93 6.46 10.80
N GLU A 105 -10.08 7.50 10.78
CA GLU A 105 -8.64 7.39 11.05
C GLU A 105 -8.41 7.22 12.56
N GLU A 106 -8.53 5.99 13.03
CA GLU A 106 -8.22 5.56 14.39
C GLU A 106 -7.22 4.40 14.32
N PRO A 107 -6.30 4.28 15.30
CA PRO A 107 -5.32 3.19 15.31
C PRO A 107 -6.02 1.84 15.45
N VAL A 108 -5.48 0.82 14.79
CA VAL A 108 -6.05 -0.53 14.84
C VAL A 108 -5.77 -1.14 16.23
N PRO A 109 -6.79 -1.51 17.01
CA PRO A 109 -6.62 -1.76 18.45
C PRO A 109 -5.90 -3.08 18.80
N ALA A 110 -5.80 -4.03 17.86
CA ALA A 110 -5.26 -5.37 18.14
C ALA A 110 -4.19 -5.80 17.14
N ALA A 111 -2.97 -6.08 17.64
CA ALA A 111 -1.87 -6.64 16.83
C ALA A 111 -2.23 -7.96 16.12
N VAL A 112 -3.20 -8.70 16.66
CA VAL A 112 -3.71 -9.94 16.05
C VAL A 112 -4.43 -9.66 14.72
N LEU A 113 -5.05 -8.48 14.56
CA LEU A 113 -5.74 -8.12 13.32
C LEU A 113 -4.77 -7.84 12.17
N TRP A 114 -3.60 -7.27 12.46
CA TRP A 114 -2.55 -7.10 11.44
C TRP A 114 -2.10 -8.44 10.85
N ARG A 115 -2.00 -9.48 11.69
CA ARG A 115 -1.68 -10.85 11.23
C ARG A 115 -2.80 -11.43 10.39
N ALA A 116 -4.04 -11.35 10.87
CA ALA A 116 -5.21 -11.81 10.11
C ALA A 116 -5.32 -11.11 8.76
N ALA A 117 -5.08 -9.80 8.71
CA ALA A 117 -5.05 -9.02 7.48
C ALA A 117 -3.98 -9.53 6.51
N LEU A 118 -2.74 -9.76 6.97
CA LEU A 118 -1.66 -10.31 6.13
C LEU A 118 -1.96 -11.71 5.60
N ASP A 119 -2.57 -12.57 6.43
CA ASP A 119 -2.92 -13.95 6.08
C ASP A 119 -4.04 -14.00 5.04
N TRP A 120 -4.96 -13.03 5.08
CA TRP A 120 -6.13 -12.97 4.21
C TRP A 120 -5.92 -12.07 2.98
N ALA A 121 -4.87 -11.25 2.97
CA ALA A 121 -4.54 -10.30 1.91
C ALA A 121 -4.21 -10.96 0.57
N GLY A 122 -4.87 -10.45 -0.48
CA GLY A 122 -4.43 -10.62 -1.85
C GLY A 122 -3.20 -9.77 -2.15
N ASP A 123 -2.59 -9.94 -3.33
CA ASP A 123 -1.42 -9.14 -3.72
C ASP A 123 -1.74 -7.64 -3.83
N GLU A 124 -3.00 -7.28 -4.16
CA GLU A 124 -3.50 -5.90 -4.23
C GLU A 124 -3.57 -5.19 -2.86
N ASP A 125 -3.83 -5.91 -1.78
CA ASP A 125 -3.99 -5.32 -0.44
C ASP A 125 -2.65 -4.95 0.20
N ARG A 126 -1.57 -5.65 -0.18
CA ARG A 126 -0.29 -5.62 0.53
C ARG A 126 0.39 -4.26 0.52
N PHE A 127 0.20 -3.47 -0.53
CA PHE A 127 0.73 -2.10 -0.54
C PHE A 127 0.02 -1.24 0.51
N ALA A 128 -1.31 -1.27 0.53
CA ALA A 128 -2.12 -0.50 1.47
C ALA A 128 -1.86 -0.94 2.92
N ILE A 129 -1.80 -2.26 3.17
CA ILE A 129 -1.46 -2.81 4.49
C ILE A 129 -0.10 -2.33 4.96
N GLY A 130 0.89 -2.26 4.07
CA GLY A 130 2.20 -1.73 4.45
C GLY A 130 2.17 -0.25 4.82
N VAL A 131 1.37 0.56 4.10
CA VAL A 131 1.24 2.01 4.39
C VAL A 131 0.55 2.27 5.72
N THR A 132 -0.57 1.60 5.98
CA THR A 132 -1.36 1.78 7.21
C THR A 132 -0.59 1.29 8.43
N SER A 133 0.03 0.10 8.37
CA SER A 133 0.83 -0.44 9.48
C SER A 133 2.09 0.38 9.77
N TYR A 134 2.74 0.93 8.74
CA TYR A 134 3.86 1.87 8.95
C TYR A 134 3.39 3.14 9.69
N THR A 135 2.24 3.68 9.31
CA THR A 135 1.66 4.86 9.96
C THR A 135 1.23 4.57 11.40
N ASP A 136 0.74 3.37 11.67
CA ASP A 136 0.39 2.85 13.01
C ASP A 136 1.64 2.52 13.86
N GLY A 137 2.83 2.46 13.24
CA GLY A 137 4.11 2.17 13.88
C GLY A 137 4.48 0.68 13.94
N ASP A 138 3.69 -0.23 13.37
CA ASP A 138 4.02 -1.65 13.25
C ASP A 138 4.90 -1.91 12.02
N HIS A 139 6.18 -1.55 12.14
CA HIS A 139 7.16 -1.67 11.05
C HIS A 139 7.39 -3.12 10.61
N ALA A 140 7.15 -4.11 11.48
CA ALA A 140 7.32 -5.53 11.16
C ALA A 140 6.23 -6.02 10.19
N VAL A 141 4.99 -5.59 10.42
CA VAL A 141 3.87 -5.83 9.49
C VAL A 141 4.14 -5.08 8.19
N ALA A 142 4.59 -3.83 8.26
CA ALA A 142 4.91 -3.02 7.07
C ALA A 142 5.99 -3.66 6.19
N GLU A 143 7.11 -4.11 6.76
CA GLU A 143 8.17 -4.80 6.02
C GLU A 143 7.63 -6.06 5.34
N THR A 144 6.85 -6.87 6.08
CA THR A 144 6.30 -8.13 5.55
C THR A 144 5.37 -7.88 4.35
N ALA A 145 4.49 -6.89 4.47
CA ALA A 145 3.55 -6.52 3.41
C ALA A 145 4.28 -5.97 2.18
N TRP A 146 5.16 -4.98 2.38
CA TRP A 146 5.88 -4.34 1.27
C TRP A 146 6.90 -5.23 0.61
N ARG A 147 7.57 -6.15 1.33
CA ARG A 147 8.49 -7.12 0.70
C ARG A 147 7.76 -7.94 -0.36
N ARG A 148 6.59 -8.49 -0.02
CA ARG A 148 5.80 -9.28 -0.96
C ARG A 148 5.28 -8.44 -2.13
N ALA A 149 4.78 -7.23 -1.87
CA ALA A 149 4.35 -6.31 -2.92
C ALA A 149 5.50 -5.90 -3.85
N ALA A 150 6.68 -5.61 -3.29
CA ALA A 150 7.90 -5.28 -4.03
C ALA A 150 8.40 -6.46 -4.88
N GLU A 151 8.33 -7.69 -4.35
CA GLU A 151 8.63 -8.91 -5.12
C GLU A 151 7.70 -9.08 -6.32
N ASN A 152 6.43 -8.69 -6.16
CA ASN A 152 5.43 -8.69 -7.24
C ASN A 152 5.54 -7.48 -8.20
N GLY A 153 6.53 -6.62 -8.04
CA GLY A 153 6.79 -5.51 -8.95
C GLY A 153 6.10 -4.19 -8.60
N VAL A 154 5.43 -4.10 -7.45
CA VAL A 154 4.85 -2.83 -6.98
C VAL A 154 5.99 -1.87 -6.64
N THR A 155 6.11 -0.82 -7.44
CA THR A 155 7.22 0.15 -7.38
C THR A 155 7.23 0.92 -6.07
N GLU A 156 6.05 1.38 -5.67
CA GLU A 156 5.84 2.18 -4.47
C GLU A 156 6.21 1.38 -3.23
N ALA A 157 5.93 0.07 -3.22
CA ALA A 157 6.36 -0.84 -2.18
C ALA A 157 7.89 -1.01 -2.14
N MET A 158 8.58 -1.09 -3.29
CA MET A 158 10.05 -1.15 -3.32
C MET A 158 10.67 0.11 -2.72
N TYR A 159 10.12 1.29 -3.06
CA TYR A 159 10.60 2.55 -2.53
C TYR A 159 10.39 2.65 -1.02
N ASN A 160 9.18 2.40 -0.55
CA ASN A 160 8.82 2.47 0.87
C ASN A 160 9.58 1.43 1.71
N LEU A 161 9.75 0.20 1.19
CA LEU A 161 10.60 -0.81 1.82
C LEU A 161 12.04 -0.34 1.94
N GLY A 162 12.59 0.33 0.91
CA GLY A 162 13.92 0.90 0.99
C GLY A 162 14.05 1.99 2.08
N VAL A 163 13.02 2.83 2.25
CA VAL A 163 12.98 3.84 3.32
C VAL A 163 13.00 3.16 4.69
N LEU A 164 12.08 2.23 4.93
CA LEU A 164 11.99 1.49 6.20
C LEU A 164 13.31 0.77 6.53
N LEU A 165 13.91 0.10 5.55
CA LEU A 165 15.19 -0.60 5.74
C LEU A 165 16.34 0.36 6.03
N GLN A 166 16.33 1.58 5.48
CA GLN A 166 17.34 2.59 5.79
C GLN A 166 17.20 3.08 7.23
N GLU A 167 15.97 3.33 7.69
CA GLU A 167 15.67 3.75 9.06
C GLU A 167 16.12 2.68 10.08
N ASP A 168 15.96 1.40 9.73
CA ASP A 168 16.46 0.25 10.52
C ASP A 168 17.99 0.03 10.39
N GLY A 169 18.71 0.90 9.66
CA GLY A 169 20.16 0.79 9.47
C GLY A 169 20.61 -0.30 8.47
N ARG A 170 19.69 -0.96 7.78
CA ARG A 170 19.92 -1.97 6.74
C ARG A 170 20.15 -1.33 5.36
N THR A 171 21.04 -0.34 5.31
CA THR A 171 21.28 0.51 4.12
C THR A 171 21.65 -0.28 2.87
N GLY A 172 22.42 -1.36 3.00
CA GLY A 172 22.81 -2.19 1.86
C GLY A 172 21.64 -2.94 1.21
N GLU A 173 20.60 -3.25 1.97
CA GLU A 173 19.38 -3.86 1.45
C GLU A 173 18.43 -2.80 0.89
N ALA A 174 18.33 -1.64 1.54
CA ALA A 174 17.61 -0.48 1.04
C ALA A 174 18.06 -0.09 -0.38
N GLU A 175 19.39 0.00 -0.60
CA GLU A 175 19.95 0.30 -1.93
C GLU A 175 19.54 -0.71 -3.01
N GLN A 176 19.41 -1.99 -2.66
CA GLN A 176 19.01 -3.02 -3.62
C GLN A 176 17.58 -2.81 -4.09
N TRP A 177 16.68 -2.45 -3.17
CA TRP A 177 15.29 -2.16 -3.50
C TRP A 177 15.13 -0.85 -4.27
N TRP A 178 15.83 0.22 -3.88
CA TRP A 178 15.78 1.48 -4.63
C TRP A 178 16.39 1.40 -6.03
N ARG A 179 17.40 0.56 -6.25
CA ARG A 179 17.92 0.30 -7.60
C ARG A 179 16.89 -0.41 -8.49
N ARG A 180 15.90 -1.10 -7.90
CA ARG A 180 14.80 -1.77 -8.61
C ARG A 180 13.59 -0.85 -8.78
N ALA A 181 13.34 0.05 -7.84
CA ALA A 181 12.24 1.01 -7.88
C ALA A 181 12.46 2.07 -8.99
N PRO A 182 11.51 2.27 -9.92
CA PRO A 182 11.58 3.38 -10.85
C PRO A 182 11.40 4.73 -10.14
N ILE A 183 12.13 5.74 -10.62
CA ILE A 183 12.16 7.10 -10.04
C ILE A 183 10.82 7.84 -10.26
N LEU A 184 10.03 7.42 -11.26
CA LEU A 184 8.70 7.94 -11.58
C LEU A 184 7.74 6.78 -11.94
N PRO A 185 6.45 6.82 -11.53
CA PRO A 185 5.46 5.82 -11.94
C PRO A 185 5.37 5.71 -13.47
N GLY A 186 5.47 4.48 -14.00
CA GLY A 186 5.53 4.20 -15.44
C GLY A 186 6.93 4.25 -16.07
N PHE A 187 7.96 4.69 -15.34
CA PHE A 187 9.30 4.93 -15.89
C PHE A 187 10.28 3.81 -15.51
N THR A 188 10.19 2.62 -16.11
CA THR A 188 11.15 1.55 -15.84
C THR A 188 12.54 1.88 -16.42
N PHE A 189 13.63 1.50 -15.72
CA PHE A 189 15.03 1.83 -16.04
C PHE A 189 15.57 1.15 -17.33
N ASN A 190 14.71 0.91 -18.30
CA ASN A 190 15.04 0.47 -19.65
C ASN A 190 14.85 1.60 -20.68
N GLU A 191 13.99 2.59 -20.41
CA GLU A 191 13.80 3.77 -21.28
C GLU A 191 14.79 4.90 -20.98
N GLY A 192 15.25 5.00 -19.73
CA GLY A 192 16.28 5.96 -19.31
C GLY A 192 17.61 5.78 -20.06
N ARG A 193 17.91 4.59 -20.61
CA ARG A 193 19.08 4.40 -21.48
C ARG A 193 18.96 5.20 -22.79
N HIS A 194 17.76 5.42 -23.31
CA HIS A 194 17.54 6.24 -24.50
C HIS A 194 17.63 7.73 -24.18
N THR A 195 16.97 8.21 -23.12
CA THR A 195 17.07 9.62 -22.70
C THR A 195 18.48 10.00 -22.25
N HIS A 196 19.14 9.15 -21.46
CA HIS A 196 20.54 9.34 -21.05
C HIS A 196 21.47 9.32 -22.27
N ARG A 197 21.20 8.49 -23.29
CA ARG A 197 21.94 8.52 -24.57
C ARG A 197 21.76 9.85 -25.31
N THR A 198 20.55 10.43 -25.26
CA THR A 198 20.25 11.74 -25.85
C THR A 198 20.97 12.86 -25.11
N TRP A 199 20.92 12.93 -23.78
CA TRP A 199 21.63 13.96 -23.01
C TRP A 199 23.15 13.87 -23.13
N LEU A 200 23.72 12.66 -23.12
CA LEU A 200 25.14 12.50 -23.43
C LEU A 200 25.48 12.94 -24.86
N ALA A 201 24.53 12.82 -25.81
CA ALA A 201 24.72 13.37 -27.16
C ALA A 201 24.76 14.90 -27.14
N GLU A 202 23.85 15.53 -26.41
CA GLU A 202 23.77 16.99 -26.24
C GLU A 202 25.02 17.55 -25.58
N ASP A 203 25.57 16.84 -24.59
CA ASP A 203 26.84 17.18 -23.92
C ASP A 203 28.08 16.89 -24.79
N GLY A 204 27.89 16.47 -26.05
CA GLY A 204 28.97 16.23 -27.01
C GLY A 204 29.81 14.99 -26.69
N VAL A 205 29.27 14.02 -25.95
CA VAL A 205 29.96 12.77 -25.63
C VAL A 205 30.00 11.85 -26.86
N PRO A 206 31.18 11.40 -27.31
CA PRO A 206 31.33 10.51 -28.47
C PRO A 206 30.52 9.21 -28.33
N GLU A 207 30.04 8.65 -29.44
CA GLU A 207 29.20 7.44 -29.45
C GLU A 207 29.85 6.25 -28.74
N VAL A 208 31.14 6.00 -28.98
CA VAL A 208 31.90 4.94 -28.31
C VAL A 208 31.88 5.05 -26.78
N ALA A 209 31.92 6.26 -26.25
CA ALA A 209 31.87 6.51 -24.81
C ALA A 209 30.44 6.37 -24.26
N ARG A 210 29.42 6.83 -25.00
CA ARG A 210 27.99 6.63 -24.66
C ARG A 210 27.63 5.15 -24.64
N ALA A 211 28.04 4.41 -25.67
CA ALA A 211 27.77 2.98 -25.80
C ALA A 211 28.42 2.21 -24.65
N ALA A 212 29.69 2.45 -24.36
CA ALA A 212 30.38 1.82 -23.24
C ALA A 212 29.76 2.19 -21.87
N ARG A 213 29.34 3.44 -21.67
CA ARG A 213 28.70 3.91 -20.43
C ARG A 213 27.34 3.25 -20.19
N LEU A 214 26.58 3.03 -21.25
CA LEU A 214 25.23 2.45 -21.22
C LEU A 214 25.22 0.92 -21.40
N GLY A 215 26.40 0.29 -21.57
CA GLY A 215 26.53 -1.15 -21.82
C GLY A 215 26.03 -1.60 -23.20
N HIS A 216 25.94 -0.69 -24.18
CA HIS A 216 25.55 -0.99 -25.55
C HIS A 216 26.77 -1.42 -26.38
N ARG A 217 26.57 -2.34 -27.33
CA ARG A 217 27.51 -2.57 -28.43
C ARG A 217 27.20 -1.60 -29.57
N MET A 218 28.24 -1.01 -30.14
CA MET A 218 28.12 -0.25 -31.39
C MET A 218 27.94 -1.22 -32.57
N ARG A 219 27.37 -0.74 -33.67
CA ARG A 219 27.22 -1.52 -34.91
C ARG A 219 28.16 -0.98 -35.98
N GLY A 220 28.68 -1.86 -36.83
CA GLY A 220 29.51 -1.48 -37.98
C GLY A 220 30.96 -1.12 -37.63
N MET A 221 31.58 -0.26 -38.45
CA MET A 221 33.02 0.09 -38.36
C MET A 221 33.44 0.64 -36.99
N GLY A 222 32.55 1.30 -36.26
CA GLY A 222 32.85 1.84 -34.94
C GLY A 222 33.23 0.78 -33.91
N GLU A 223 32.67 -0.44 -33.98
CA GLU A 223 33.02 -1.54 -33.07
C GLU A 223 34.49 -1.99 -33.22
N VAL A 224 35.05 -1.82 -34.41
CA VAL A 224 36.40 -2.33 -34.76
C VAL A 224 37.48 -1.27 -34.57
N TYR A 225 37.17 0.00 -34.86
CA TYR A 225 38.17 1.07 -34.95
C TYR A 225 38.10 2.12 -33.84
N GLU A 226 37.02 2.16 -33.06
CA GLU A 226 36.86 3.14 -31.98
C GLU A 226 36.95 2.47 -30.61
N HIS A 227 37.67 3.10 -29.68
CA HIS A 227 37.78 2.64 -28.30
C HIS A 227 37.67 3.82 -27.33
N VAL A 228 37.18 3.54 -26.13
CA VAL A 228 37.03 4.55 -25.09
C VAL A 228 38.39 4.92 -24.52
N THR A 229 38.77 6.19 -24.65
CA THR A 229 40.00 6.73 -24.04
C THR A 229 39.77 7.14 -22.58
N PRO A 230 40.83 7.24 -21.76
CA PRO A 230 40.72 7.75 -20.39
C PRO A 230 40.08 9.15 -20.30
N ALA A 231 40.39 10.04 -21.23
CA ALA A 231 39.82 11.39 -21.29
C ALA A 231 38.30 11.40 -21.57
N MET A 232 37.82 10.45 -22.36
CA MET A 232 36.38 10.26 -22.60
C MET A 232 35.68 9.76 -21.32
N ARG A 233 36.31 8.85 -20.56
CA ARG A 233 35.76 8.36 -19.28
C ARG A 233 35.64 9.48 -18.26
N SER A 234 36.64 10.36 -18.15
CA SER A 234 36.60 11.51 -17.24
C SER A 234 35.52 12.53 -17.60
N ARG A 235 35.17 12.65 -18.89
CA ARG A 235 34.06 13.51 -19.35
C ARG A 235 32.66 12.90 -19.14
N CYS A 236 32.55 11.58 -19.08
CA CYS A 236 31.29 10.86 -18.83
C CYS A 236 30.97 10.69 -17.33
N ALA A 237 31.86 11.12 -16.43
CA ALA A 237 31.59 11.17 -15.00
C ALA A 237 30.54 12.26 -14.72
N PRO A 238 29.64 12.08 -13.73
CA PRO A 238 28.53 12.99 -13.55
C PRO A 238 29.04 14.43 -13.35
N SER A 239 28.45 15.36 -14.10
CA SER A 239 28.74 16.80 -14.09
C SER A 239 28.01 17.49 -12.93
N TRP A 240 28.22 17.05 -11.68
CA TRP A 240 27.67 17.74 -10.50
C TRP A 240 28.42 19.05 -10.17
N LYS A 241 29.49 19.39 -10.92
CA LYS A 241 30.32 20.59 -10.63
C LYS A 241 29.87 21.86 -11.33
N THR A 242 28.96 21.83 -12.30
CA THR A 242 28.64 23.03 -13.10
C THR A 242 27.19 23.51 -13.04
N ALA A 243 26.24 22.69 -12.57
CA ALA A 243 24.85 23.13 -12.41
C ALA A 243 24.58 23.91 -11.10
N GLY A 244 25.45 23.80 -10.09
CA GLY A 244 25.26 24.44 -8.78
C GLY A 244 25.91 25.82 -8.59
N ALA A 245 26.74 26.28 -9.52
CA ALA A 245 27.52 27.53 -9.33
C ALA A 245 26.90 28.77 -10.01
N ALA A 246 25.93 28.59 -10.92
CA ALA A 246 25.33 29.70 -11.67
C ALA A 246 24.07 30.28 -11.00
N ALA A 247 23.45 29.59 -10.04
CA ALA A 247 22.22 30.04 -9.38
C ALA A 247 22.43 30.94 -8.13
N CYS A 248 23.67 31.38 -7.86
CA CYS A 248 23.97 32.27 -6.72
C CYS A 248 24.63 33.61 -7.11
N ARG A 249 24.69 33.95 -8.41
CA ARG A 249 25.13 35.29 -8.85
C ARG A 249 24.37 35.74 -10.09
N ARG A 250 23.15 36.23 -9.87
CA ARG A 250 22.63 37.53 -10.35
C ARG A 250 21.22 37.72 -9.83
#